data_AF-A0A374A4U7-F1
#
_entry.id   AF-A0A374A4U7-F1
#
_cell.length_a   1.000
_cell.length_b   1.000
_cell.length_c   1.000
_cell.angle_alpha   90.00
_cell.angle_beta   90.00
_cell.angle_gamma   90.00
#
_symmetry.space_group_name_H-M   'P 1'
#
loop_
_entity.id
_entity.type
_entity.pdbx_description
1 polymer ?
#
loop_
_entity_poly.entity_id
_entity_poly.type
_entity_poly.pdbx_seq_one_letter_code
_entity_poly.pdbx_strand_id
1 'polypeptide(L)'
;MCDTVIVGNGIRYEGQYPCGEGVLYSDSLGIYIGHFERGIPNGVCTHYKKNGHRYYGEFKDGEYSGRGIQFWKSGAVCVGDFKNGHCFGTDTIWYKKSIYVGVCVKGKPNGDGILYIHKASGRKYYFMEGLFVDGKFASGLYSNSYGVFSTAGGNFTADYRKGNSDIEIYSQLELRYRYEFLKTLKPKKFPGANLTEEQRLFLDGKLSSEQILSIRKSQ
;
A
#
# COMPACT_ATOMS: atom_id res chain seq x y z
N MET A 1 22.91 -27.65 7.22
CA MET A 1 21.45 -27.68 7.46
C MET A 1 20.80 -27.99 6.14
N CYS A 2 19.91 -28.99 6.07
CA CYS A 2 19.31 -29.41 4.81
C CYS A 2 18.18 -28.45 4.44
N ASP A 3 18.37 -27.67 3.39
CA ASP A 3 17.30 -26.89 2.78
C ASP A 3 16.31 -27.87 2.15
N THR A 4 15.05 -27.77 2.57
CA THR A 4 13.97 -28.62 2.03
C THR A 4 13.43 -27.98 0.77
N VAL A 5 13.20 -28.81 -0.25
CA VAL A 5 12.54 -28.41 -1.48
C VAL A 5 11.22 -29.15 -1.61
N ILE A 6 10.10 -28.43 -1.53
CA ILE A 6 8.75 -28.98 -1.74
C ILE A 6 8.24 -28.46 -3.08
N VAL A 7 7.73 -29.35 -3.94
CA VAL A 7 7.19 -28.99 -5.25
C VAL A 7 5.87 -29.74 -5.47
N GLY A 8 4.86 -29.03 -5.96
CA GLY A 8 3.59 -29.61 -6.37
C GLY A 8 2.45 -28.61 -6.30
N ASN A 9 1.36 -28.88 -7.03
CA ASN A 9 0.14 -28.06 -7.05
C ASN A 9 0.39 -26.57 -7.33
N GLY A 10 1.30 -26.24 -8.25
CA GLY A 10 1.64 -24.86 -8.60
C GLY A 10 2.38 -24.10 -7.50
N ILE A 11 3.00 -24.83 -6.57
CA ILE A 11 3.78 -24.29 -5.47
C ILE A 11 5.18 -24.90 -5.48
N ARG A 12 6.17 -24.08 -5.12
CA ARG A 12 7.52 -24.50 -4.78
C ARG A 12 7.98 -23.79 -3.51
N TYR A 13 8.49 -24.54 -2.53
CA TYR A 13 9.11 -24.00 -1.33
C TYR A 13 10.60 -24.38 -1.27
N GLU A 14 11.45 -23.43 -0.89
CA GLU A 14 12.87 -23.63 -0.61
C GLU A 14 13.20 -23.03 0.77
N GLY A 15 13.71 -23.83 1.70
CA GLY A 15 14.21 -23.32 2.98
C GLY A 15 14.03 -24.26 4.15
N GLN A 16 13.98 -23.69 5.36
CA GLN A 16 13.79 -24.42 6.61
C GLN A 16 12.33 -24.86 6.73
N TYR A 17 12.09 -26.16 6.91
CA TYR A 17 10.75 -26.74 7.02
C TYR A 17 10.64 -27.59 8.28
N PRO A 18 9.49 -27.57 9.00
CA PRO A 18 8.26 -26.84 8.72
C PRO A 18 8.27 -25.37 9.13
N CYS A 19 9.27 -24.93 9.91
CA CYS A 19 9.37 -23.57 10.43
C CYS A 19 10.77 -22.98 10.17
N GLY A 20 10.83 -21.66 9.99
CA GLY A 20 12.08 -20.92 9.79
C GLY A 20 12.06 -20.09 8.51
N GLU A 21 13.25 -19.68 8.05
CA GLU A 21 13.40 -18.83 6.86
C GLU A 21 13.24 -19.64 5.56
N GLY A 22 12.58 -19.04 4.58
CA GLY A 22 12.39 -19.68 3.27
C GLY A 22 11.91 -18.76 2.16
N VAL A 23 11.72 -19.37 0.99
CA VAL A 23 11.15 -18.76 -0.21
C VAL A 23 10.06 -19.66 -0.75
N LEU A 24 8.85 -19.11 -0.89
CA LEU A 24 7.69 -19.77 -1.47
C LEU A 24 7.36 -19.12 -2.81
N TYR A 25 7.38 -19.92 -3.87
CA TYR A 25 6.87 -19.58 -5.19
C TYR A 25 5.47 -20.17 -5.33
N SER A 26 4.50 -19.33 -5.63
CA SER A 26 3.13 -19.72 -5.91
C SER A 26 2.74 -19.19 -7.28
N ASP A 27 2.33 -20.09 -8.17
CA ASP A 27 1.95 -19.71 -9.53
C ASP A 27 0.75 -18.76 -9.56
N SER A 28 -0.12 -18.82 -8.54
CA SER A 28 -1.30 -17.96 -8.39
C SER A 28 -1.03 -16.69 -7.58
N LEU A 29 -0.21 -16.76 -6.53
CA LEU A 29 -0.05 -15.66 -5.57
C LEU A 29 1.23 -14.85 -5.78
N GLY A 30 2.31 -15.45 -6.29
CA GLY A 30 3.61 -14.80 -6.47
C GLY A 30 4.69 -15.38 -5.56
N ILE A 31 5.62 -14.55 -5.08
CA ILE A 31 6.77 -14.97 -4.26
C ILE A 31 6.64 -14.45 -2.84
N TYR A 32 6.81 -15.33 -1.85
CA TYR A 32 6.96 -14.97 -0.43
C TYR A 32 8.38 -15.28 0.03
N ILE A 33 8.99 -14.38 0.79
CA ILE A 33 10.36 -14.49 1.30
C ILE A 33 10.36 -14.05 2.77
N GLY A 34 10.86 -14.87 3.68
CA GLY A 34 10.98 -14.54 5.10
C GLY A 34 10.68 -15.74 5.99
N HIS A 35 10.09 -15.48 7.16
CA HIS A 35 9.77 -16.51 8.13
C HIS A 35 8.47 -17.28 7.80
N PHE A 36 8.49 -18.59 8.02
CA PHE A 36 7.37 -19.49 7.80
C PHE A 36 7.10 -20.33 9.05
N GLU A 37 5.84 -20.70 9.23
CA GLU A 37 5.41 -21.71 10.20
C GLU A 37 4.48 -22.70 9.52
N ARG A 38 4.79 -24.00 9.63
CA ARG A 38 4.06 -25.08 8.93
C ARG A 38 3.99 -24.85 7.41
N GLY A 39 5.03 -24.26 6.82
CA GLY A 39 5.08 -23.91 5.40
C GLY A 39 4.18 -22.73 4.98
N ILE A 40 3.63 -21.99 5.94
CA ILE A 40 2.77 -20.82 5.70
C ILE A 40 3.52 -19.55 6.15
N PRO A 41 3.50 -18.45 5.38
CA PRO A 41 4.12 -17.19 5.80
C PRO A 41 3.58 -16.74 7.16
N ASN A 42 4.48 -16.52 8.12
CA ASN A 42 4.14 -16.10 9.48
C ASN A 42 5.28 -15.29 10.09
N GLY A 43 4.98 -14.17 10.75
CA GLY A 43 5.99 -13.19 11.16
C GLY A 43 6.35 -12.22 10.03
N VAL A 44 7.57 -11.68 10.03
CA VAL A 44 7.96 -10.68 9.03
C VAL A 44 8.32 -11.36 7.71
N CYS A 45 7.57 -11.05 6.65
CA CYS A 45 7.88 -11.53 5.31
C CYS A 45 7.77 -10.41 4.26
N THR A 46 8.30 -10.72 3.09
CA THR A 46 8.15 -9.97 1.87
C THR A 46 7.27 -10.77 0.91
N HIS A 47 6.26 -10.14 0.31
CA HIS A 47 5.44 -10.75 -0.74
C HIS A 47 5.47 -9.90 -2.02
N TYR A 48 5.88 -10.53 -3.11
CA TYR A 48 5.84 -10.01 -4.47
C TYR A 48 4.72 -10.68 -5.26
N LYS A 49 3.70 -9.94 -5.66
CA LYS A 49 2.62 -10.45 -6.51
C LYS A 49 2.99 -10.36 -7.98
N LYS A 50 2.53 -11.33 -8.79
CA LYS A 50 2.69 -11.31 -10.26
C LYS A 50 2.06 -10.07 -10.92
N ASN A 51 1.06 -9.45 -10.28
CA ASN A 51 0.47 -8.20 -10.76
C ASN A 51 1.32 -6.93 -10.47
N GLY A 52 2.51 -7.08 -9.89
CA GLY A 52 3.43 -5.99 -9.57
C GLY A 52 3.20 -5.32 -8.21
N HIS A 53 2.20 -5.76 -7.44
CA HIS A 53 2.04 -5.30 -6.05
C HIS A 53 3.10 -5.96 -5.17
N ARG A 54 3.54 -5.24 -4.13
CA ARG A 54 4.54 -5.72 -3.18
C ARG A 54 4.13 -5.35 -1.77
N TYR A 55 4.42 -6.24 -0.82
CA TYR A 55 4.16 -6.02 0.60
C TYR A 55 5.37 -6.44 1.40
N TYR A 56 5.69 -5.66 2.42
CA TYR A 56 6.66 -6.01 3.45
C TYR A 56 6.04 -5.71 4.80
N GLY A 57 6.07 -6.67 5.71
CA GLY A 57 5.49 -6.50 7.03
C GLY A 57 5.18 -7.83 7.68
N GLU A 58 4.37 -7.77 8.72
CA GLU A 58 3.96 -8.97 9.44
C GLU A 58 2.91 -9.77 8.64
N PHE A 59 2.96 -11.09 8.84
CA PHE A 59 2.04 -12.09 8.36
C PHE A 59 1.54 -12.91 9.53
N LYS A 60 0.29 -13.36 9.43
CA LYS A 60 -0.30 -14.33 10.34
C LYS A 60 -1.13 -15.28 9.52
N ASP A 61 -0.83 -16.58 9.64
CA ASP A 61 -1.52 -17.65 8.91
C ASP A 61 -1.62 -17.38 7.39
N GLY A 62 -0.57 -16.79 6.80
CA GLY A 62 -0.47 -16.53 5.36
C GLY A 62 -1.10 -15.23 4.87
N GLU A 63 -1.78 -14.48 5.76
CA GLU A 63 -2.38 -13.19 5.45
C GLU A 63 -1.55 -12.04 6.00
N TYR A 64 -1.60 -10.86 5.33
CA TYR A 64 -0.96 -9.66 5.86
C TYR A 64 -1.64 -9.26 7.18
N SER A 65 -0.82 -9.02 8.20
CA SER A 65 -1.26 -8.63 9.54
C SER A 65 -0.32 -7.59 10.14
N GLY A 66 -0.69 -6.99 11.27
CA GLY A 66 0.21 -6.15 12.06
C GLY A 66 0.74 -4.95 11.26
N ARG A 67 1.98 -4.53 11.53
CA ARG A 67 2.57 -3.40 10.82
C ARG A 67 3.12 -3.82 9.47
N GLY A 68 2.83 -3.01 8.44
CA GLY A 68 3.29 -3.30 7.09
C GLY A 68 3.37 -2.09 6.17
N ILE A 69 3.97 -2.33 5.01
CA ILE A 69 4.11 -1.38 3.91
C ILE A 69 3.72 -2.07 2.61
N GLN A 70 2.70 -1.53 1.95
CA GLN A 70 2.23 -2.02 0.66
C GLN A 70 2.58 -1.03 -0.46
N PHE A 71 3.18 -1.53 -1.53
CA PHE A 71 3.44 -0.80 -2.77
C PHE A 71 2.55 -1.36 -3.87
N TRP A 72 1.76 -0.49 -4.51
CA TRP A 72 0.96 -0.85 -5.67
C TRP A 72 1.70 -0.60 -6.98
N LYS A 73 1.31 -1.33 -8.03
CA LYS A 73 1.82 -1.12 -9.39
C LYS A 73 1.55 0.30 -9.91
N SER A 74 0.49 0.94 -9.42
CA SER A 74 0.17 2.34 -9.71
C SER A 74 1.19 3.36 -9.17
N GLY A 75 2.12 2.93 -8.29
CA GLY A 75 3.07 3.78 -7.58
C GLY A 75 2.52 4.35 -6.26
N ALA A 76 1.30 3.96 -5.87
CA ALA A 76 0.77 4.23 -4.55
C ALA A 76 1.57 3.44 -3.50
N VAL A 77 1.69 4.01 -2.29
CA VAL A 77 2.32 3.36 -1.13
C VAL A 77 1.41 3.55 0.07
N CYS A 78 1.21 2.52 0.87
CA CYS A 78 0.47 2.58 2.13
C CYS A 78 1.37 2.06 3.23
N VAL A 79 1.39 2.78 4.35
CA VAL A 79 2.10 2.39 5.56
C VAL A 79 1.10 2.42 6.69
N GLY A 80 1.06 1.36 7.48
CA GLY A 80 0.18 1.29 8.63
C GLY A 80 -0.13 -0.12 9.08
N ASP A 81 -1.31 -0.31 9.65
CA ASP A 81 -1.75 -1.58 10.22
C ASP A 81 -2.54 -2.41 9.19
N PHE A 82 -2.30 -3.71 9.19
CA PHE A 82 -2.92 -4.67 8.29
C PHE A 82 -3.72 -5.69 9.08
N LYS A 83 -4.90 -6.03 8.56
CA LYS A 83 -5.76 -7.07 9.09
C LYS A 83 -6.42 -7.79 7.93
N ASN A 84 -6.36 -9.12 7.95
CA ASN A 84 -6.91 -10.01 6.95
C ASN A 84 -6.49 -9.63 5.51
N GLY A 85 -5.20 -9.35 5.30
CA GLY A 85 -4.66 -9.03 3.96
C GLY A 85 -4.84 -7.58 3.50
N HIS A 86 -5.47 -6.71 4.30
CA HIS A 86 -5.79 -5.33 3.90
C HIS A 86 -5.34 -4.32 4.94
N CYS A 87 -4.99 -3.10 4.50
CA CYS A 87 -4.76 -2.00 5.44
C CYS A 87 -6.07 -1.67 6.20
N PHE A 88 -5.93 -1.39 7.49
CA PHE A 88 -6.99 -1.27 8.45
C PHE A 88 -6.61 -0.29 9.55
N GLY A 89 -7.55 0.59 9.92
CA GLY A 89 -7.32 1.59 10.96
C GLY A 89 -6.73 2.87 10.40
N THR A 90 -6.01 3.64 11.22
CA THR A 90 -5.50 4.96 10.83
C THR A 90 -4.16 4.83 10.11
N ASP A 91 -4.17 5.03 8.80
CA ASP A 91 -3.02 4.79 7.94
C ASP A 91 -2.69 6.02 7.07
N THR A 92 -1.51 5.98 6.44
CA THR A 92 -1.13 6.98 5.43
C THR A 92 -0.97 6.32 4.07
N ILE A 93 -1.64 6.89 3.06
CA ILE A 93 -1.55 6.44 1.66
C ILE A 93 -0.99 7.58 0.79
N TRP A 94 0.19 7.34 0.21
CA TRP A 94 0.79 8.24 -0.76
C TRP A 94 0.41 7.82 -2.18
N TYR A 95 -0.42 8.62 -2.83
CA TYR A 95 -0.70 8.51 -4.25
C TYR A 95 0.31 9.33 -5.08
N LYS A 96 0.10 9.38 -6.41
CA LYS A 96 1.00 10.11 -7.33
C LYS A 96 0.99 11.63 -7.11
N LYS A 97 -0.15 12.22 -6.74
CA LYS A 97 -0.36 13.69 -6.60
C LYS A 97 -1.13 14.08 -5.34
N SER A 98 -1.38 13.12 -4.46
CA SER A 98 -2.14 13.33 -3.24
C SER A 98 -1.65 12.39 -2.14
N ILE A 99 -1.90 12.79 -0.89
CA ILE A 99 -1.55 12.02 0.30
C ILE A 99 -2.79 11.97 1.17
N TYR A 100 -3.25 10.77 1.49
CA TYR A 100 -4.34 10.52 2.41
C TYR A 100 -3.80 10.14 3.78
N VAL A 101 -4.38 10.71 4.84
CA VAL A 101 -4.15 10.32 6.22
C VAL A 101 -5.51 10.12 6.87
N GLY A 102 -5.80 8.92 7.35
CA GLY A 102 -7.08 8.64 7.99
C GLY A 102 -7.44 7.16 8.01
N VAL A 103 -8.70 6.89 8.32
CA VAL A 103 -9.21 5.54 8.48
C VAL A 103 -9.25 4.80 7.14
N CYS A 104 -8.70 3.60 7.13
CA CYS A 104 -8.73 2.68 6.01
C CYS A 104 -9.51 1.42 6.35
N VAL A 105 -10.30 0.94 5.38
CA VAL A 105 -10.98 -0.35 5.44
C VAL A 105 -10.82 -1.04 4.09
N LYS A 106 -10.42 -2.32 4.11
CA LYS A 106 -10.22 -3.14 2.90
C LYS A 106 -9.27 -2.48 1.88
N GLY A 107 -8.22 -1.81 2.35
CA GLY A 107 -7.22 -1.22 1.44
C GLY A 107 -7.59 0.14 0.86
N LYS A 108 -8.66 0.80 1.36
CA LYS A 108 -9.16 2.07 0.83
C LYS A 108 -9.48 3.07 1.95
N PRO A 109 -9.33 4.39 1.69
CA PRO A 109 -9.90 5.43 2.55
C PRO A 109 -11.39 5.15 2.85
N ASN A 110 -11.73 4.94 4.11
CA ASN A 110 -13.08 4.61 4.54
C ASN A 110 -13.27 4.95 6.02
N GLY A 111 -14.07 5.97 6.31
CA GLY A 111 -14.12 6.65 7.60
C GLY A 111 -13.49 8.04 7.51
N ASP A 112 -13.23 8.65 8.68
CA ASP A 112 -12.72 10.00 8.76
C ASP A 112 -11.26 10.09 8.29
N GLY A 113 -10.93 11.15 7.56
CA GLY A 113 -9.56 11.44 7.17
C GLY A 113 -9.40 12.75 6.44
N ILE A 114 -8.16 13.02 6.05
CA ILE A 114 -7.77 14.18 5.26
C ILE A 114 -6.95 13.76 4.05
N LEU A 115 -7.33 14.26 2.87
CA LEU A 115 -6.62 14.09 1.62
C LEU A 115 -5.98 15.41 1.22
N TYR A 116 -4.65 15.47 1.26
CA TYR A 116 -3.89 16.60 0.76
C TYR A 116 -3.59 16.44 -0.72
N ILE A 117 -3.77 17.50 -1.51
CA ILE A 117 -3.61 17.48 -2.97
C ILE A 117 -2.63 18.59 -3.36
N HIS A 118 -1.61 18.25 -4.14
CA HIS A 118 -0.72 19.24 -4.75
C HIS A 118 -1.00 19.34 -6.26
N LYS A 119 -1.54 20.48 -6.68
CA LYS A 119 -1.76 20.79 -8.10
C LYS A 119 -0.53 21.50 -8.64
N ALA A 120 0.32 20.73 -9.32
CA ALA A 120 1.55 21.23 -9.93
C ALA A 120 1.29 22.41 -10.89
N SER A 121 0.17 22.37 -11.64
CA SER A 121 -0.31 23.54 -12.39
C SER A 121 -0.85 24.60 -11.44
N GLY A 122 -0.12 25.71 -11.33
CA GLY A 122 -0.42 26.82 -10.41
C GLY A 122 0.25 26.71 -9.04
N ARG A 123 1.01 25.63 -8.75
CA ARG A 123 1.74 25.42 -7.48
C ARG A 123 0.85 25.62 -6.24
N LYS A 124 -0.42 25.20 -6.33
CA LYS A 124 -1.42 25.35 -5.26
C LYS A 124 -1.65 24.02 -4.54
N TYR A 125 -2.01 24.14 -3.27
CA TYR A 125 -2.35 23.03 -2.40
C TYR A 125 -3.82 23.09 -2.02
N TYR A 126 -4.46 21.92 -1.96
CA TYR A 126 -5.86 21.75 -1.59
C TYR A 126 -6.01 20.60 -0.60
N PHE A 127 -7.17 20.52 0.03
CA PHE A 127 -7.51 19.44 0.95
C PHE A 127 -8.95 18.97 0.77
N MET A 128 -9.23 17.75 1.22
CA MET A 128 -10.56 17.23 1.51
C MET A 128 -10.50 16.59 2.90
N GLU A 129 -11.24 17.11 3.86
CA GLU A 129 -11.28 16.67 5.26
C GLU A 129 -12.69 16.26 5.62
N GLY A 130 -12.86 15.01 6.06
CA GLY A 130 -14.15 14.46 6.46
C GLY A 130 -14.28 12.97 6.17
N LEU A 131 -15.50 12.54 5.89
CA LEU A 131 -15.85 11.14 5.69
C LEU A 131 -15.49 10.68 4.28
N PHE A 132 -14.77 9.56 4.21
CA PHE A 132 -14.51 8.81 2.99
C PHE A 132 -15.29 7.51 3.00
N VAL A 133 -15.80 7.08 1.84
CA VAL A 133 -16.48 5.79 1.66
C VAL A 133 -15.91 5.14 0.40
N ASP A 134 -15.37 3.94 0.54
CA ASP A 134 -14.77 3.16 -0.56
C ASP A 134 -13.75 3.93 -1.41
N GLY A 135 -12.95 4.76 -0.76
CA GLY A 135 -11.89 5.56 -1.39
C GLY A 135 -12.37 6.89 -1.99
N LYS A 136 -13.65 7.24 -1.82
CA LYS A 136 -14.23 8.50 -2.33
C LYS A 136 -14.61 9.41 -1.17
N PHE A 137 -14.38 10.70 -1.33
CA PHE A 137 -14.87 11.71 -0.40
C PHE A 137 -16.41 11.75 -0.43
N ALA A 138 -17.05 11.61 0.72
CA ALA A 138 -18.50 11.50 0.85
C ALA A 138 -19.13 12.75 1.48
N SER A 139 -18.53 13.29 2.55
CA SER A 139 -18.98 14.51 3.22
C SER A 139 -17.86 15.16 4.02
N GLY A 140 -17.97 16.46 4.25
CA GLY A 140 -16.99 17.25 5.00
C GLY A 140 -16.58 18.51 4.27
N LEU A 141 -15.39 19.01 4.57
CA LEU A 141 -14.82 20.22 4.01
C LEU A 141 -13.86 19.90 2.88
N TYR A 142 -13.91 20.68 1.80
CA TYR A 142 -12.92 20.59 0.74
C TYR A 142 -12.54 21.97 0.22
N SER A 143 -11.31 22.11 -0.26
CA SER A 143 -10.86 23.34 -0.91
C SER A 143 -10.61 23.15 -2.40
N ASN A 144 -10.82 24.22 -3.15
CA ASN A 144 -10.49 24.34 -4.56
C ASN A 144 -10.02 25.77 -4.87
N SER A 145 -9.88 26.11 -6.15
CA SER A 145 -9.43 27.45 -6.57
C SER A 145 -10.35 28.61 -6.19
N TYR A 146 -11.60 28.33 -5.80
CA TYR A 146 -12.62 29.29 -5.44
C TYR A 146 -12.81 29.46 -3.92
N GLY A 147 -12.11 28.67 -3.10
CA GLY A 147 -12.21 28.74 -1.63
C GLY A 147 -12.46 27.36 -1.00
N VAL A 148 -13.01 27.39 0.21
CA VAL A 148 -13.40 26.20 0.98
C VAL A 148 -14.91 26.02 0.93
N PHE A 149 -15.35 24.79 0.79
CA PHE A 149 -16.75 24.38 0.63
C PHE A 149 -17.05 23.21 1.56
N SER A 150 -18.29 23.09 1.99
CA SER A 150 -18.79 21.93 2.73
C SER A 150 -19.65 21.05 1.83
N THR A 151 -19.70 19.76 2.16
CA THR A 151 -20.58 18.77 1.54
C THR A 151 -21.27 17.99 2.63
N ALA A 152 -22.60 17.88 2.54
CA ALA A 152 -23.41 17.02 3.39
C ALA A 152 -24.18 16.04 2.50
N GLY A 153 -23.92 14.74 2.65
CA GLY A 153 -24.66 13.69 1.92
C GLY A 153 -24.49 13.70 0.40
N GLY A 154 -23.31 14.06 -0.14
CA GLY A 154 -23.04 14.06 -1.58
C GLY A 154 -23.64 15.22 -2.38
N ASN A 155 -24.45 16.09 -1.76
CA ASN A 155 -24.89 17.34 -2.37
C ASN A 155 -23.88 18.45 -2.08
N PHE A 156 -23.31 19.02 -3.14
CA PHE A 156 -22.48 20.21 -3.08
C PHE A 156 -23.35 21.42 -2.76
N THR A 157 -23.63 21.66 -1.49
CA THR A 157 -24.31 22.88 -1.06
C THR A 157 -23.31 24.04 -1.16
N ALA A 158 -23.50 24.89 -2.17
CA ALA A 158 -22.83 26.18 -2.26
C ALA A 158 -23.39 27.12 -1.20
N ASP A 159 -23.04 26.92 0.07
CA ASP A 159 -23.43 27.85 1.13
C ASP A 159 -22.34 28.02 2.20
N TYR A 160 -21.12 28.32 1.74
CA TYR A 160 -20.26 29.27 2.44
C TYR A 160 -20.08 30.48 1.53
N ARG A 161 -21.08 31.37 1.60
CA ARG A 161 -21.24 32.52 0.71
C ARG A 161 -20.02 33.43 0.77
N LYS A 162 -19.47 33.66 -0.42
CA LYS A 162 -18.97 34.95 -0.91
C LYS A 162 -19.74 36.10 -0.22
N GLY A 163 -19.18 36.66 0.85
CA GLY A 163 -19.87 37.72 1.60
C GLY A 163 -19.33 38.06 2.97
N ASN A 164 -18.86 37.10 3.79
CA ASN A 164 -18.36 37.44 5.14
C ASN A 164 -17.61 36.30 5.89
N SER A 165 -16.63 35.64 5.26
CA SER A 165 -15.81 34.68 6.00
C SER A 165 -14.39 34.58 5.44
N ASP A 166 -13.49 35.40 5.99
CA ASP A 166 -12.04 35.17 6.03
C ASP A 166 -11.72 33.93 6.90
N ILE A 167 -12.44 32.82 6.69
CA ILE A 167 -12.13 31.55 7.34
C ILE A 167 -11.26 30.77 6.37
N GLU A 168 -9.99 31.19 6.29
CA GLU A 168 -8.92 30.37 5.74
C GLU A 168 -8.66 29.24 6.74
N ILE A 169 -9.38 28.11 6.60
CA ILE A 169 -9.21 26.95 7.50
C ILE A 169 -7.76 26.48 7.51
N TYR A 170 -7.14 26.46 6.32
CA TYR A 170 -5.71 26.27 6.15
C TYR A 170 -5.19 27.23 5.11
N SER A 171 -4.14 27.94 5.45
CA SER A 171 -3.44 28.77 4.48
C SER A 171 -2.69 27.94 3.44
N GLN A 172 -2.41 28.53 2.28
CA GLN A 172 -1.54 27.87 1.29
C GLN A 172 -0.17 27.50 1.88
N LEU A 173 0.33 28.30 2.83
CA LEU A 173 1.59 28.02 3.52
C LEU A 173 1.46 26.79 4.44
N GLU A 174 0.40 26.71 5.23
CA GLU A 174 0.13 25.55 6.10
C GLU A 174 -0.08 24.26 5.29
N LEU A 175 -0.89 24.31 4.22
CA LEU A 175 -1.12 23.16 3.35
C LEU A 175 0.17 22.70 2.67
N ARG A 176 1.01 23.64 2.23
CA ARG A 176 2.33 23.33 1.68
C ARG A 176 3.20 22.63 2.71
N TYR A 177 3.30 23.17 3.93
CA TYR A 177 4.12 22.56 4.98
C TYR A 177 3.65 21.15 5.31
N ARG A 178 2.34 20.95 5.52
CA ARG A 178 1.78 19.62 5.81
C ARG A 178 2.02 18.64 4.67
N TYR A 179 1.73 19.04 3.43
CA TYR A 179 1.92 18.17 2.27
C TYR A 179 3.39 17.78 2.06
N GLU A 180 4.30 18.76 2.05
CA GLU A 180 5.71 18.49 1.81
C GLU A 180 6.34 17.70 2.97
N PHE A 181 5.94 17.96 4.22
CA PHE A 181 6.34 17.14 5.37
C PHE A 181 5.90 15.68 5.19
N LEU A 182 4.61 15.43 4.96
CA LEU A 182 4.08 14.08 4.74
C LEU A 182 4.74 13.39 3.56
N LYS A 183 5.06 14.13 2.49
CA LYS A 183 5.78 13.61 1.33
C LYS A 183 7.19 13.15 1.67
N THR A 184 7.87 13.76 2.65
CA THR A 184 9.19 13.29 3.12
C THR A 184 9.12 11.94 3.83
N LEU A 185 7.98 11.63 4.47
CA LEU A 185 7.73 10.37 5.17
C LEU A 185 7.43 9.19 4.22
N LYS A 186 7.20 9.44 2.92
CA LYS A 186 6.94 8.38 1.94
C LYS A 186 8.15 7.43 1.87
N PRO A 187 7.97 6.11 2.07
CA PRO A 187 9.03 5.14 1.83
C PRO A 187 9.57 5.24 0.40
N LYS A 188 10.85 5.61 0.26
CA LYS A 188 11.49 5.82 -1.06
C LYS A 188 11.90 4.52 -1.75
N LYS A 189 12.20 3.49 -0.96
CA LYS A 189 12.59 2.16 -1.42
C LYS A 189 11.68 1.13 -0.79
N PHE A 190 11.48 0.02 -1.50
CA PHE A 190 10.80 -1.13 -0.95
C PHE A 190 11.78 -1.82 0.03
N PRO A 191 11.40 -2.02 1.31
CA PRO A 191 12.30 -2.56 2.33
C PRO A 191 12.45 -4.09 2.27
N GLY A 192 11.65 -4.79 1.47
CA GLY A 192 11.69 -6.24 1.36
C GLY A 192 12.92 -6.78 0.62
N ALA A 193 13.06 -8.11 0.64
CA ALA A 193 14.20 -8.83 0.08
C ALA A 193 14.44 -8.52 -1.41
N ASN A 194 15.69 -8.32 -1.84
CA ASN A 194 16.01 -8.12 -3.25
C ASN A 194 15.77 -9.39 -4.05
N LEU A 195 15.12 -9.26 -5.21
CA LEU A 195 14.85 -10.40 -6.08
C LEU A 195 16.08 -10.79 -6.90
N THR A 196 16.30 -12.09 -7.08
CA THR A 196 17.21 -12.65 -8.09
C THR A 196 16.66 -12.48 -9.50
N GLU A 197 17.46 -12.77 -10.53
CA GLU A 197 16.99 -12.74 -11.92
C GLU A 197 15.89 -13.79 -12.18
N GLU A 198 16.09 -15.02 -11.72
CA GLU A 198 15.11 -16.12 -11.83
C GLU A 198 13.76 -15.73 -11.20
N GLN A 199 13.78 -15.10 -10.03
CA GLN A 199 12.59 -14.63 -9.35
C GLN A 199 11.84 -13.55 -10.14
N ARG A 200 12.57 -12.66 -10.82
CA ARG A 200 11.95 -11.66 -11.71
C ARG A 200 11.32 -12.32 -12.93
N LEU A 201 12.02 -13.27 -13.56
CA LEU A 201 11.49 -14.05 -14.69
C LEU A 201 10.22 -14.82 -14.30
N PHE A 202 10.18 -15.40 -13.10
CA PHE A 202 8.98 -16.05 -12.56
C PHE A 202 7.81 -15.06 -12.40
N LEU A 203 8.05 -13.88 -11.81
CA LEU A 203 7.01 -12.87 -11.65
C LEU A 203 6.50 -12.31 -12.98
N ASP A 204 7.38 -12.24 -13.99
CA ASP A 204 7.04 -11.86 -15.36
C ASP A 204 6.31 -12.97 -16.14
N GLY A 205 6.11 -14.16 -15.52
CA GLY A 205 5.46 -15.31 -16.15
C GLY A 205 6.33 -16.04 -17.18
N LYS A 206 7.63 -15.73 -17.25
CA LYS A 206 8.60 -16.41 -18.14
C LYS A 206 9.09 -17.74 -17.57
N LEU A 207 8.90 -17.98 -16.27
CA LEU A 207 9.16 -19.24 -15.59
C LEU A 207 7.95 -19.63 -14.73
N SER A 208 7.62 -20.92 -14.67
CA SER A 208 6.71 -21.50 -13.68
C SER A 208 7.44 -21.86 -12.38
N SER A 209 6.70 -22.15 -11.31
CA SER A 209 7.30 -22.59 -10.05
C SER A 209 8.12 -23.88 -10.21
N GLU A 210 7.79 -24.74 -11.18
CA GLU A 210 8.50 -25.98 -11.47
C GLU A 210 9.79 -25.75 -12.29
N GLN A 211 9.80 -24.74 -13.18
CA GLN A 211 10.92 -24.44 -14.07
C GLN A 211 12.11 -23.75 -13.38
N ILE A 212 11.92 -23.17 -12.18
CA ILE A 212 13.00 -22.50 -11.43
C ILE A 212 14.19 -23.44 -11.14
N LEU A 213 14.01 -24.77 -11.16
CA LEU A 213 15.08 -25.75 -10.99
C LEU A 213 16.03 -25.92 -12.18
N SER A 214 15.57 -25.71 -13.42
CA SER A 214 16.36 -26.13 -14.59
C SER A 214 17.62 -25.29 -14.80
N ILE A 215 17.65 -24.06 -14.28
CA ILE A 215 18.77 -23.12 -14.48
C ILE A 215 19.91 -23.40 -13.48
N ARG A 216 19.61 -23.75 -12.23
CA ARG A 216 20.63 -24.05 -11.20
C ARG A 216 21.32 -25.41 -11.35
N LYS A 217 20.70 -26.37 -12.05
CA LYS A 217 21.35 -27.67 -12.34
C LYS A 217 22.25 -27.64 -13.59
N SER A 218 22.21 -26.56 -14.37
CA SER A 218 23.00 -26.37 -15.60
C SER A 218 24.25 -25.48 -15.42
N GLN A 219 24.55 -25.06 -14.20
CA GLN A 219 25.80 -24.38 -13.81
C GLN A 219 26.58 -25.28 -12.84
#